data_AF-A0A813LX01-F1
#
_entry.id   AF-A0A813LX01-F1
#
_cell.length_a   1.000
_cell.length_b   1.000
_cell.length_c   1.000
_cell.angle_alpha   90.00
_cell.angle_beta   90.00
_cell.angle_gamma   90.00
#
_symmetry.space_group_name_H-M   'P 1'
#
loop_
_entity.id
_entity.type
_entity.pdbx_description
1 polymer ?
#
loop_
_entity_poly.entity_id
_entity_poly.type
_entity_poly.pdbx_seq_one_letter_code
_entity_poly.pdbx_strand_id
1 'polypeptide(L)'
;MGPTGLSAELVELLQETYRTPRLLHGAVDGKTDAEAVIRELAGSSSSEIAISIWAAELWRNFRTIKRITDCSRGELAKVPLKASDLYSQLAATSLVLVQKHFRSSLAKKLAGASGEFQRLSIEEHGRIRWALALAEFIREASLPAVKAVNATASPLEAWKRIFGSRRAKTLRNRVKTWAPINLHRQPVAGGPGMARSVPDSIAAALAVLESAGQVSEEHSISMDSFWKSTVAAWKTALESGAPPKVQAEATPVSVIIATELFVMDTLEPHFLRPLHGSIWSCIGPR
;
A
#
# COMPACT_ATOMS: atom_id res chain seq x y z
N MET A 1 8.75 -17.58 -30.21
CA MET A 1 8.13 -16.93 -29.03
C MET A 1 7.91 -17.99 -27.97
N GLY A 2 8.53 -17.87 -26.80
CA GLY A 2 8.40 -18.85 -25.71
C GLY A 2 7.07 -18.70 -24.93
N PRO A 3 6.77 -19.63 -24.01
CA PRO A 3 5.50 -19.70 -23.27
C PRO A 3 5.20 -18.48 -22.37
N THR A 4 6.11 -17.52 -22.25
CA THR A 4 5.99 -16.32 -21.41
C THR A 4 5.82 -15.00 -22.18
N GLY A 5 5.84 -15.02 -23.53
CA GLY A 5 5.75 -13.80 -24.36
C GLY A 5 7.01 -12.91 -24.33
N LEU A 6 8.01 -13.23 -23.52
CA LEU A 6 9.32 -12.56 -23.47
C LEU A 6 10.25 -13.16 -24.54
N SER A 7 11.15 -12.34 -25.12
CA SER A 7 12.19 -12.85 -26.03
C SER A 7 13.14 -13.77 -25.25
N ALA A 8 13.66 -14.80 -25.92
CA ALA A 8 14.55 -15.78 -25.28
C ALA A 8 15.81 -15.11 -24.71
N GLU A 9 16.37 -14.15 -25.45
CA GLU A 9 17.53 -13.34 -25.05
C GLU A 9 17.27 -12.55 -23.76
N LEU A 10 16.07 -11.99 -23.59
CA LEU A 10 15.73 -11.22 -22.39
C LEU A 10 15.53 -12.12 -21.17
N VAL A 11 15.02 -13.33 -21.37
CA VAL A 11 14.88 -14.33 -20.30
C VAL A 11 16.24 -14.78 -19.80
N GLU A 12 17.20 -14.99 -20.71
CA GLU A 12 18.58 -15.36 -20.38
C GLU A 12 19.28 -14.24 -19.58
N LEU A 13 19.19 -12.99 -20.04
CA LEU A 13 19.73 -11.82 -19.32
C LEU A 13 19.12 -11.64 -17.91
N LEU A 14 17.82 -11.91 -17.76
CA LEU A 14 17.15 -11.87 -16.46
C LEU A 14 17.64 -12.98 -15.53
N GLN A 15 17.90 -14.18 -16.06
CA GLN A 15 18.41 -15.30 -15.27
C GLN A 15 19.88 -15.10 -14.86
N GLU A 16 20.70 -14.49 -15.72
CA GLU A 16 22.09 -14.15 -15.40
C GLU A 16 22.18 -13.04 -14.34
N THR A 17 21.36 -11.99 -14.48
CA THR A 17 21.39 -10.83 -13.57
C THR A 17 20.72 -11.14 -12.24
N TYR A 18 19.63 -11.91 -12.25
CA TYR A 18 18.86 -12.24 -11.06
C TYR A 18 18.88 -13.74 -10.78
N ARG A 19 19.93 -14.17 -10.08
CA ARG A 19 20.14 -15.57 -9.61
C ARG A 19 18.93 -16.23 -8.96
N THR A 20 18.02 -15.46 -8.37
CA THR A 20 16.79 -15.99 -7.82
C THR A 20 15.59 -15.14 -8.21
N PRO A 21 14.41 -15.74 -8.46
CA PRO A 21 13.16 -15.01 -8.74
C PRO A 21 12.80 -13.98 -7.65
N ARG A 22 13.27 -14.18 -6.41
CA ARG A 22 13.05 -13.29 -5.27
C ARG A 22 13.79 -11.96 -5.40
N LEU A 23 14.99 -11.95 -5.98
CA LEU A 23 15.77 -10.72 -6.20
C LEU A 23 15.12 -9.86 -7.28
N LEU A 24 14.67 -10.48 -8.37
CA LEU A 24 13.92 -9.81 -9.43
C LEU A 24 12.57 -9.27 -8.91
N HIS A 25 11.87 -10.03 -8.07
CA HIS A 25 10.65 -9.56 -7.39
C HIS A 25 10.91 -8.35 -6.47
N GLY A 26 12.07 -8.31 -5.81
CA GLY A 26 12.46 -7.18 -4.97
C GLY A 26 12.81 -5.90 -5.75
N ALA A 27 13.12 -6.03 -7.04
CA ALA A 27 13.49 -4.94 -7.94
C ALA A 27 12.28 -4.31 -8.67
N VAL A 28 11.18 -5.05 -8.83
CA VAL A 28 10.00 -4.62 -9.60
C VAL A 28 8.78 -4.44 -8.70
N ASP A 29 8.56 -3.22 -8.21
CA ASP A 29 7.40 -2.85 -7.38
C ASP A 29 6.20 -2.33 -8.23
N GLY A 30 6.44 -1.95 -9.49
CA GLY A 30 5.44 -1.41 -10.41
C GLY A 30 5.87 -1.44 -11.87
N LYS A 31 4.96 -1.04 -12.78
CA LYS A 31 5.22 -1.02 -14.23
C LYS A 31 6.41 -0.12 -14.60
N THR A 32 6.55 1.02 -13.95
CA THR A 32 7.69 1.94 -14.15
C THR A 32 9.03 1.33 -13.71
N ASP A 33 9.00 0.48 -12.69
CA ASP A 33 10.20 -0.20 -12.18
C ASP A 33 10.56 -1.36 -13.11
N ALA A 34 9.57 -2.04 -13.68
CA ALA A 34 9.78 -3.01 -14.76
C ALA A 34 10.42 -2.34 -15.99
N GLU A 35 9.95 -1.15 -16.38
CA GLU A 35 10.56 -0.39 -17.49
C GLU A 35 12.00 0.03 -17.17
N ALA A 36 12.32 0.37 -15.92
CA ALA A 36 13.68 0.68 -15.52
C ALA A 36 14.60 -0.55 -15.59
N VAL A 37 14.16 -1.69 -15.06
CA VAL A 37 14.91 -2.96 -15.11
C VAL A 37 15.14 -3.43 -16.55
N ILE A 38 14.11 -3.37 -17.40
CA ILE A 38 14.25 -3.74 -18.82
C ILE A 38 15.18 -2.76 -19.55
N ARG A 39 15.12 -1.46 -19.26
CA ARG A 39 16.00 -0.46 -19.88
C ARG A 39 17.46 -0.63 -19.45
N GLU A 40 17.71 -1.05 -18.21
CA GLU A 40 19.05 -1.38 -17.72
C GLU A 40 19.61 -2.64 -18.39
N LEU A 41 18.78 -3.66 -18.60
CA LEU A 41 19.19 -4.94 -19.19
C LEU A 41 19.31 -4.93 -20.71
N ALA A 42 18.42 -4.21 -21.41
CA ALA A 42 18.36 -4.19 -22.86
C ALA A 42 19.36 -3.19 -23.49
N GLY A 43 20.01 -2.35 -22.67
CA GLY A 43 20.97 -1.34 -23.09
C GLY A 43 20.41 -0.28 -24.04
N SER A 44 21.29 0.58 -24.58
CA SER A 44 20.95 1.69 -25.48
C SER A 44 20.53 1.26 -26.89
N SER A 45 20.61 -0.04 -27.20
CA SER A 45 20.45 -0.60 -28.55
C SER A 45 19.01 -0.98 -28.89
N SER A 46 18.10 -0.93 -27.90
CA SER A 46 16.72 -1.40 -28.05
C SER A 46 15.75 -0.24 -28.26
N SER A 47 14.79 -0.43 -29.18
CA SER A 47 13.75 0.58 -29.44
C SER A 47 12.87 0.82 -28.21
N GLU A 48 12.46 2.07 -27.97
CA GLU A 48 11.64 2.46 -26.82
C GLU A 48 10.27 1.76 -26.78
N ILE A 49 9.76 1.41 -27.97
CA ILE A 49 8.53 0.65 -28.16
C ILE A 49 8.69 -0.79 -27.65
N ALA A 50 9.83 -1.44 -27.94
CA ALA A 50 10.12 -2.79 -27.47
C ALA A 50 10.28 -2.83 -25.94
N ILE A 51 10.92 -1.82 -25.35
CA ILE A 51 11.08 -1.69 -23.89
C ILE A 51 9.71 -1.61 -23.20
N SER A 52 8.78 -0.83 -23.73
CA SER A 52 7.44 -0.70 -23.16
C SER A 52 6.63 -2.00 -23.23
N ILE A 53 6.72 -2.72 -24.36
CA ILE A 53 6.05 -4.01 -24.55
C ILE A 53 6.62 -5.06 -23.58
N TRP A 54 7.94 -5.18 -23.50
CA TRP A 54 8.61 -6.13 -22.60
C TRP A 54 8.33 -5.82 -21.13
N ALA A 55 8.33 -4.55 -20.74
CA ALA A 55 8.01 -4.16 -19.38
C ALA A 55 6.54 -4.44 -19.01
N ALA A 56 5.61 -4.25 -19.95
CA ALA A 56 4.21 -4.61 -19.75
C ALA A 56 4.04 -6.14 -19.59
N GLU A 57 4.75 -6.93 -20.38
CA GLU A 57 4.69 -8.39 -20.34
C GLU A 57 5.34 -8.96 -19.07
N LEU A 58 6.51 -8.42 -18.69
CA LEU A 58 7.19 -8.70 -17.43
C LEU A 58 6.23 -8.41 -16.26
N TRP A 59 5.64 -7.21 -16.24
CA TRP A 59 4.71 -6.80 -15.19
C TRP A 59 3.43 -7.67 -15.15
N ARG A 60 2.91 -8.07 -16.30
CA ARG A 60 1.74 -8.97 -16.39
C ARG A 60 2.03 -10.33 -15.76
N ASN A 61 3.18 -10.93 -16.11
CA ASN A 61 3.61 -12.21 -15.55
C ASN A 61 3.92 -12.09 -14.04
N PHE A 62 4.49 -10.97 -13.58
CA PHE A 62 4.72 -10.71 -12.16
C PHE A 62 3.45 -10.56 -11.34
N ARG A 63 2.38 -9.95 -11.88
CA ARG A 63 1.08 -9.88 -11.17
C ARG A 63 0.50 -11.26 -10.91
N THR A 64 0.65 -12.18 -11.87
CA THR A 64 0.18 -13.55 -11.76
C THR A 64 1.00 -14.32 -10.73
N ILE A 65 2.32 -14.18 -10.77
CA ILE A 65 3.22 -14.84 -9.81
C ILE A 65 3.06 -14.26 -8.40
N LYS A 66 2.92 -12.95 -8.23
CA LYS A 66 2.71 -12.31 -6.91
C LYS A 66 1.49 -12.85 -6.18
N ARG A 67 0.39 -13.14 -6.91
CA ARG A 67 -0.78 -13.83 -6.34
C ARG A 67 -0.46 -15.25 -5.86
N ILE A 68 0.42 -15.96 -6.55
CA ILE A 68 0.83 -17.32 -6.19
C ILE A 68 1.83 -17.29 -5.04
N THR A 69 2.87 -16.45 -5.06
CA THR A 69 3.89 -16.37 -3.99
C THR A 69 3.36 -15.81 -2.68
N ASP A 70 2.34 -14.93 -2.73
CA ASP A 70 1.61 -14.50 -1.53
C ASP A 70 0.75 -15.64 -0.94
N CYS A 71 0.37 -16.64 -1.76
CA CYS A 71 -0.31 -17.88 -1.32
C CYS A 71 0.66 -19.00 -0.91
N SER A 72 1.87 -19.08 -1.50
CA SER A 72 2.87 -20.14 -1.24
C SER A 72 3.86 -19.79 -0.12
N ARG A 73 3.46 -18.98 0.86
CA ARG A 73 4.27 -18.67 2.03
C ARG A 73 4.46 -19.94 2.89
N GLY A 74 5.54 -20.67 2.62
CA GLY A 74 6.15 -21.63 3.55
C GLY A 74 6.25 -23.06 3.01
N GLU A 75 7.36 -23.40 2.37
CA GLU A 75 7.91 -24.75 2.57
C GLU A 75 9.00 -24.61 3.62
N LEU A 76 8.58 -24.66 4.89
CA LEU A 76 9.49 -24.93 6.01
C LEU A 76 9.55 -26.45 6.16
N ALA A 77 10.76 -26.97 6.34
CA ALA A 77 10.99 -28.39 6.56
C ALA A 77 10.06 -28.91 7.68
N LYS A 78 9.26 -29.92 7.36
CA LYS A 78 8.22 -30.47 8.24
C LYS A 78 8.85 -31.23 9.41
N VAL A 79 8.58 -30.79 10.63
CA VAL A 79 8.82 -31.59 11.85
C VAL A 79 7.46 -31.72 12.55
N PRO A 80 6.93 -32.93 12.79
CA PRO A 80 5.70 -33.11 13.54
C PRO A 80 5.94 -32.77 15.01
N LEU A 81 5.56 -31.57 15.42
CA LEU A 81 5.65 -31.12 16.81
C LEU A 81 4.31 -30.52 17.20
N LYS A 82 3.80 -30.90 18.39
CA LYS A 82 2.61 -30.29 18.96
C LYS A 82 2.85 -28.78 19.14
N ALA A 83 1.81 -27.96 18.95
CA ALA A 83 1.92 -26.50 19.05
C ALA A 83 2.47 -26.00 20.40
N SER A 84 2.21 -26.74 21.49
CA SER A 84 2.78 -26.48 22.82
C SER A 84 4.30 -26.64 22.85
N ASP A 85 4.80 -27.68 22.21
CA ASP A 85 6.22 -28.05 22.23
C ASP A 85 7.01 -27.09 21.34
N LEU A 86 6.39 -26.67 20.24
CA LEU A 86 6.90 -25.66 19.32
C LEU A 86 6.97 -24.27 19.97
N TYR A 87 5.95 -23.89 20.76
CA TYR A 87 5.98 -22.67 21.56
C TYR A 87 7.13 -22.70 22.58
N SER A 88 7.29 -23.79 23.34
CA SER A 88 8.36 -23.91 24.33
C SER A 88 9.75 -23.89 23.69
N GLN A 89 9.92 -24.51 22.52
CA GLN A 89 11.16 -24.46 21.75
C GLN A 89 11.46 -23.05 21.23
N LEU A 90 10.46 -22.35 20.67
CA LEU A 90 10.61 -20.97 20.19
C LEU A 90 10.89 -19.99 21.34
N ALA A 91 10.28 -20.20 22.50
CA ALA A 91 10.53 -19.40 23.69
C ALA A 91 11.94 -19.63 24.26
N ALA A 92 12.49 -20.84 24.14
CA ALA A 92 13.85 -21.18 24.54
C ALA A 92 14.91 -20.73 23.52
N THR A 93 14.52 -20.55 22.25
CA THR A 93 15.45 -20.17 21.18
C THR A 93 15.60 -18.65 21.10
N SER A 94 16.82 -18.14 21.31
CA SER A 94 17.16 -16.75 21.00
C SER A 94 17.09 -16.52 19.49
N LEU A 95 15.95 -16.01 19.01
CA LEU A 95 15.74 -15.71 17.59
C LEU A 95 16.40 -14.37 17.24
N VAL A 96 17.60 -14.42 16.67
CA VAL A 96 18.17 -13.26 15.97
C VAL A 96 17.46 -13.14 14.62
N LEU A 97 16.51 -12.21 14.50
CA LEU A 97 15.81 -11.93 13.25
C LEU A 97 16.80 -11.42 12.19
N VAL A 98 17.20 -12.29 11.26
CA VAL A 98 18.18 -11.98 10.21
C VAL A 98 17.65 -10.95 9.20
N GLN A 99 16.32 -10.84 9.06
CA GLN A 99 15.69 -9.92 8.11
C GLN A 99 14.91 -8.81 8.82
N LYS A 100 15.32 -7.56 8.56
CA LYS A 100 14.55 -6.37 8.92
C LYS A 100 13.30 -6.30 8.06
N HIS A 101 12.13 -6.54 8.67
CA HIS A 101 10.85 -6.37 8.01
C HIS A 101 10.46 -4.88 7.97
N PHE A 102 10.33 -4.32 6.78
CA PHE A 102 9.88 -2.94 6.60
C PHE A 102 8.37 -2.89 6.39
N ARG A 103 7.66 -2.11 7.23
CA ARG A 103 6.21 -1.93 7.14
C ARG A 103 5.74 -1.20 5.87
N SER A 104 6.66 -0.62 5.08
CA SER A 104 6.34 0.05 3.81
C SER A 104 7.55 0.11 2.86
N SER A 105 7.30 0.17 1.55
CA SER A 105 8.33 0.38 0.53
C SER A 105 9.12 1.68 0.78
N LEU A 106 8.48 2.75 1.28
CA LEU A 106 9.17 3.97 1.70
C LEU A 106 10.18 3.70 2.83
N ALA A 107 9.79 2.96 3.87
CA ALA A 107 10.69 2.61 4.97
C ALA A 107 11.88 1.75 4.50
N LYS A 108 11.65 0.85 3.52
CA LYS A 108 12.72 0.08 2.87
C LYS A 108 13.69 1.00 2.12
N LYS A 109 13.17 1.93 1.30
CA LYS A 109 13.97 2.89 0.52
C LYS A 109 14.79 3.84 1.42
N LEU A 110 14.19 4.33 2.51
CA LEU A 110 14.89 5.19 3.49
C LEU A 110 15.97 4.46 4.31
N ALA A 111 15.82 3.15 4.50
CA ALA A 111 16.82 2.31 5.15
C ALA A 111 18.00 1.95 4.23
N GLY A 112 17.77 1.92 2.92
CA GLY A 112 18.82 1.73 1.90
C GLY A 112 19.49 3.03 1.44
N ALA A 113 19.03 4.19 1.89
CA ALA A 113 19.62 5.48 1.52
C ALA A 113 20.96 5.68 2.21
N SER A 114 22.01 5.94 1.42
CA SER A 114 23.39 6.08 1.91
C SER A 114 23.69 7.43 2.56
N GLY A 115 22.81 8.43 2.39
CA GLY A 115 23.01 9.78 2.94
C GLY A 115 21.74 10.63 3.03
N GLU A 116 21.86 11.79 3.68
CA GLU A 116 20.73 12.70 3.96
C GLU A 116 20.09 13.25 2.68
N PHE A 117 20.89 13.63 1.68
CA PHE A 117 20.38 14.09 0.38
C PHE A 117 19.49 13.05 -0.32
N GLN A 118 19.89 11.77 -0.30
CA GLN A 118 19.10 10.69 -0.89
C GLN A 118 17.79 10.48 -0.12
N ARG A 119 17.82 10.59 1.22
CA ARG A 119 16.60 10.50 2.04
C ARG A 119 15.61 11.61 1.72
N LEU A 120 16.08 12.85 1.68
CA LEU A 120 15.27 14.01 1.32
C LEU A 120 14.69 13.87 -0.09
N SER A 121 15.49 13.42 -1.04
CA SER A 121 15.04 13.15 -2.41
C SER A 121 13.94 12.07 -2.45
N ILE A 122 14.10 10.96 -1.73
CA ILE A 122 13.08 9.89 -1.68
C ILE A 122 11.76 10.40 -1.08
N GLU A 123 11.83 11.21 -0.02
CA GLU A 123 10.63 11.81 0.58
C GLU A 123 9.96 12.81 -0.35
N GLU A 124 10.75 13.63 -1.03
CA GLU A 124 10.27 14.64 -1.98
C GLU A 124 9.60 14.00 -3.21
N HIS A 125 10.20 12.97 -3.78
CA HIS A 125 9.59 12.18 -4.86
C HIS A 125 8.26 11.56 -4.41
N GLY A 126 8.21 11.04 -3.18
CA GLY A 126 6.97 10.54 -2.59
C GLY A 126 5.91 11.63 -2.47
N ARG A 127 6.31 12.83 -2.00
CA ARG A 127 5.43 13.99 -1.84
C ARG A 127 4.86 14.43 -3.18
N ILE A 128 5.72 14.63 -4.19
CA ILE A 128 5.34 15.04 -5.54
C ILE A 128 4.35 14.05 -6.16
N ARG A 129 4.63 12.74 -6.06
CA ARG A 129 3.73 11.70 -6.60
C ARG A 129 2.30 11.83 -6.05
N TRP A 130 2.16 11.97 -4.73
CA TRP A 130 0.83 12.07 -4.12
C TRP A 130 0.19 13.44 -4.28
N ALA A 131 0.99 14.51 -4.37
CA ALA A 131 0.52 15.85 -4.69
C ALA A 131 -0.13 15.88 -6.08
N LEU A 132 0.54 15.35 -7.11
CA LEU A 132 -0.01 15.29 -8.47
C LEU A 132 -1.27 14.42 -8.53
N ALA A 133 -1.29 13.27 -7.86
CA ALA A 133 -2.49 12.43 -7.79
C ALA A 133 -3.70 13.14 -7.15
N LEU A 134 -3.45 14.01 -6.16
CA LEU A 134 -4.51 14.79 -5.51
C LEU A 134 -4.93 15.99 -6.37
N ALA A 135 -4.00 16.57 -7.14
CA ALA A 135 -4.27 17.64 -8.09
C ALA A 135 -5.21 17.21 -9.23
N GLU A 136 -5.16 15.94 -9.65
CA GLU A 136 -6.12 15.43 -10.64
C GLU A 136 -7.57 15.56 -10.15
N PHE A 137 -7.85 15.27 -8.88
CA PHE A 137 -9.21 15.47 -8.34
C PHE A 137 -9.63 16.95 -8.32
N ILE A 138 -8.68 17.87 -8.09
CA ILE A 138 -8.92 19.32 -8.15
C ILE A 138 -9.24 19.74 -9.59
N ARG A 139 -8.53 19.17 -10.58
CA ARG A 139 -8.77 19.40 -12.01
C ARG A 139 -10.11 18.86 -12.47
N GLU A 140 -10.43 17.61 -12.11
CA GLU A 140 -11.70 16.96 -12.42
C GLU A 140 -12.89 17.74 -11.85
N ALA A 141 -12.78 18.19 -10.60
CA ALA A 141 -13.80 19.00 -9.94
C ALA A 141 -13.82 20.48 -10.40
N SER A 142 -12.92 20.87 -11.32
CA SER A 142 -12.82 22.23 -11.87
C SER A 142 -12.75 23.33 -10.80
N LEU A 143 -12.01 23.07 -9.71
CA LEU A 143 -11.90 24.02 -8.60
C LEU A 143 -11.17 25.32 -9.02
N PRO A 144 -11.38 26.45 -8.31
CA PRO A 144 -10.82 27.76 -8.68
C PRO A 144 -9.31 27.78 -8.95
N ALA A 145 -8.53 27.00 -8.19
CA ALA A 145 -7.09 26.87 -8.34
C ALA A 145 -6.65 26.46 -9.76
N VAL A 146 -7.48 25.74 -10.51
CA VAL A 146 -7.15 25.30 -11.88
C VAL A 146 -6.88 26.51 -12.78
N LYS A 147 -7.65 27.59 -12.63
CA LYS A 147 -7.46 28.82 -13.41
C LYS A 147 -6.16 29.51 -13.05
N ALA A 148 -5.85 29.62 -11.75
CA ALA A 148 -4.62 30.25 -11.26
C ALA A 148 -3.36 29.47 -11.69
N VAL A 149 -3.41 28.14 -11.62
CA VAL A 149 -2.28 27.29 -12.04
C VAL A 149 -2.08 27.33 -13.55
N ASN A 150 -3.15 27.32 -14.34
CA ASN A 150 -3.05 27.42 -15.81
C ASN A 150 -2.56 28.79 -16.29
N ALA A 151 -2.78 29.86 -15.51
CA ALA A 151 -2.25 31.20 -15.79
C ALA A 151 -0.75 31.34 -15.49
N THR A 152 -0.14 30.36 -14.83
CA THR A 152 1.28 30.39 -14.47
C THR A 152 2.14 29.87 -15.64
N ALA A 153 3.35 30.42 -15.82
CA ALA A 153 4.29 30.01 -16.86
C ALA A 153 4.72 28.52 -16.78
N SER A 154 4.64 27.90 -15.60
CA SER A 154 4.90 26.46 -15.41
C SER A 154 3.80 25.82 -14.54
N PRO A 155 2.74 25.27 -15.17
CA PRO A 155 1.62 24.67 -14.45
C PRO A 155 2.02 23.44 -13.63
N LEU A 156 2.95 22.62 -14.13
CA LEU A 156 3.39 21.40 -13.44
C LEU A 156 4.12 21.72 -12.13
N GLU A 157 5.01 22.72 -12.14
CA GLU A 157 5.72 23.16 -10.94
C GLU A 157 4.78 23.84 -9.92
N ALA A 158 3.75 24.54 -10.40
CA ALA A 158 2.70 25.09 -9.54
C ALA A 158 1.90 23.98 -8.85
N TRP A 159 1.51 22.90 -9.55
CA TRP A 159 0.84 21.74 -8.94
C TRP A 159 1.70 21.02 -7.90
N LYS A 160 3.03 20.96 -8.08
CA LYS A 160 3.95 20.39 -7.07
C LYS A 160 4.01 21.23 -5.78
N ARG A 161 3.75 22.54 -5.87
CA ARG A 161 3.85 23.48 -4.75
C ARG A 161 2.52 23.74 -4.04
N ILE A 162 1.38 23.49 -4.69
CA ILE A 162 0.05 23.87 -4.16
C ILE A 162 -0.28 23.26 -2.80
N PHE A 163 0.26 22.08 -2.49
CA PHE A 163 0.06 21.40 -1.21
C PHE A 163 1.09 21.77 -0.13
N GLY A 164 1.99 22.73 -0.42
CA GLY A 164 2.99 23.25 0.51
C GLY A 164 3.90 22.17 1.11
N SER A 165 4.17 22.31 2.41
CA SER A 165 5.05 21.43 3.22
C SER A 165 4.36 20.16 3.74
N ARG A 166 3.17 19.79 3.22
CA ARG A 166 2.46 18.59 3.67
C ARG A 166 3.26 17.33 3.37
N ARG A 167 3.38 16.44 4.37
CA ARG A 167 4.14 15.17 4.26
C ARG A 167 3.49 14.21 3.26
N ALA A 168 4.31 13.42 2.56
CA ALA A 168 3.88 12.42 1.57
C ALA A 168 2.83 11.43 2.13
N LYS A 169 2.98 10.97 3.38
CA LYS A 169 2.03 10.07 4.04
C LYS A 169 0.64 10.71 4.18
N THR A 170 0.58 12.00 4.51
CA THR A 170 -0.68 12.73 4.66
C THR A 170 -1.40 12.83 3.32
N LEU A 171 -0.69 13.24 2.27
CA LEU A 171 -1.24 13.33 0.91
C LEU A 171 -1.74 11.97 0.42
N ARG A 172 -0.94 10.91 0.59
CA ARG A 172 -1.33 9.53 0.28
C ARG A 172 -2.63 9.13 0.95
N ASN A 173 -2.75 9.41 2.25
CA ASN A 173 -3.95 9.06 3.00
C ASN A 173 -5.17 9.83 2.45
N ARG A 174 -5.03 11.11 2.12
CA ARG A 174 -6.14 11.89 1.50
C ARG A 174 -6.54 11.35 0.14
N VAL A 175 -5.58 11.03 -0.72
CA VAL A 175 -5.86 10.41 -2.03
C VAL A 175 -6.63 9.10 -1.85
N LYS A 176 -6.17 8.23 -0.94
CA LYS A 176 -6.82 6.94 -0.68
C LYS A 176 -8.22 7.06 -0.08
N THR A 177 -8.46 8.07 0.75
CA THR A 177 -9.79 8.34 1.29
C THR A 177 -10.72 8.91 0.22
N TRP A 178 -10.22 9.79 -0.64
CA TRP A 178 -11.05 10.50 -1.64
C TRP A 178 -11.34 9.67 -2.89
N ALA A 179 -10.40 8.84 -3.34
CA ALA A 179 -10.54 8.09 -4.59
C ALA A 179 -11.83 7.23 -4.68
N PRO A 180 -12.23 6.47 -3.64
CA PRO A 180 -13.49 5.72 -3.68
C PRO A 180 -14.73 6.60 -3.84
N ILE A 181 -14.72 7.78 -3.21
CA ILE A 181 -15.82 8.75 -3.23
C ILE A 181 -15.98 9.32 -4.64
N ASN A 182 -14.87 9.71 -5.26
CA ASN A 182 -14.83 10.29 -6.60
C ASN A 182 -15.27 9.30 -7.70
N LEU A 183 -14.99 8.01 -7.51
CA LEU A 183 -15.41 6.93 -8.42
C LEU A 183 -16.91 6.58 -8.33
N HIS A 184 -17.74 7.44 -7.72
CA HIS A 184 -19.17 7.20 -7.44
C HIS A 184 -19.44 5.88 -6.68
N ARG A 185 -18.40 5.31 -6.07
CA ARG A 185 -18.53 4.17 -5.17
C ARG A 185 -18.99 4.76 -3.85
N GLN A 186 -20.31 4.97 -3.75
CA GLN A 186 -20.95 5.56 -2.59
C GLN A 186 -20.32 4.97 -1.32
N PRO A 187 -19.62 5.76 -0.47
CA PRO A 187 -19.49 5.36 0.91
C PRO A 187 -20.93 5.29 1.39
N VAL A 188 -21.42 4.09 1.72
CA VAL A 188 -22.78 3.94 2.26
C VAL A 188 -22.82 4.82 3.51
N ALA A 189 -23.39 6.02 3.38
CA ALA A 189 -23.28 7.07 4.35
C ALA A 189 -23.95 6.60 5.64
N GLY A 190 -23.17 6.39 6.71
CA GLY A 190 -23.67 5.83 7.96
C GLY A 190 -24.20 4.38 7.86
N GLY A 191 -23.91 3.66 6.77
CA GLY A 191 -24.37 2.28 6.60
C GLY A 191 -23.58 1.29 7.47
N PRO A 192 -24.17 0.12 7.78
CA PRO A 192 -23.47 -0.96 8.48
C PRO A 192 -22.22 -1.36 7.68
N GLY A 193 -21.04 -1.11 8.25
CA GLY A 193 -19.74 -1.42 7.62
C GLY A 193 -18.77 -0.23 7.48
N MET A 194 -19.17 1.00 7.81
CA MET A 194 -18.23 2.12 7.86
C MET A 194 -17.37 2.08 9.14
N ALA A 195 -16.04 2.14 8.99
CA ALA A 195 -15.15 2.22 10.15
C ALA A 195 -15.26 3.59 10.85
N ARG A 196 -15.13 3.62 12.18
CA ARG A 196 -15.29 4.82 13.03
C ARG A 196 -14.45 6.03 12.61
N SER A 197 -13.28 5.82 12.00
CA SER A 197 -12.36 6.87 11.57
C SER A 197 -12.64 7.42 10.17
N VAL A 198 -13.57 6.81 9.42
CA VAL A 198 -13.87 7.19 8.04
C VAL A 198 -14.46 8.61 7.96
N PRO A 199 -15.49 9.00 8.75
CA PRO A 199 -16.05 10.36 8.66
C PRO A 199 -15.01 11.46 8.82
N ASP A 200 -14.12 11.32 9.82
CA ASP A 200 -13.01 12.25 10.04
C ASP A 200 -12.02 12.28 8.89
N SER A 201 -11.71 11.11 8.33
CA SER A 201 -10.79 11.02 7.20
C SER A 201 -11.35 11.73 5.96
N ILE A 202 -12.67 11.63 5.72
CA ILE A 202 -13.37 12.26 4.60
C ILE A 202 -13.40 13.77 4.79
N ALA A 203 -13.85 14.25 5.96
CA ALA A 203 -13.88 15.67 6.28
C ALA A 203 -12.48 16.31 6.13
N ALA A 204 -11.44 15.61 6.61
CA ALA A 204 -10.07 16.08 6.50
C ALA A 204 -9.47 15.96 5.09
N ALA A 205 -10.03 15.14 4.21
CA ALA A 205 -9.66 15.11 2.78
C ALA A 205 -10.31 16.27 2.03
N LEU A 206 -11.60 16.51 2.26
CA LEU A 206 -12.36 17.62 1.70
C LEU A 206 -11.73 18.97 2.04
N ALA A 207 -11.41 19.20 3.31
CA ALA A 207 -10.77 20.45 3.75
C ALA A 207 -9.41 20.70 3.05
N VAL A 208 -8.64 19.63 2.75
CA VAL A 208 -7.37 19.77 2.03
C VAL A 208 -7.60 20.09 0.55
N LEU A 209 -8.61 19.47 -0.07
CA LEU A 209 -8.97 19.73 -1.47
C LEU A 209 -9.51 21.15 -1.66
N GLU A 210 -10.33 21.65 -0.73
CA GLU A 210 -10.85 23.02 -0.79
C GLU A 210 -9.76 24.06 -0.55
N SER A 211 -8.91 23.83 0.45
CA SER A 211 -7.77 24.71 0.74
C SER A 211 -6.76 24.76 -0.43
N ALA A 212 -6.39 23.61 -1.00
CA ALA A 212 -5.51 23.57 -2.16
C ALA A 212 -6.21 24.02 -3.45
N GLY A 213 -7.52 23.80 -3.54
CA GLY A 213 -8.39 24.24 -4.64
C GLY A 213 -8.70 25.74 -4.62
N GLN A 214 -8.23 26.47 -3.61
CA GLN A 214 -8.50 27.91 -3.41
C GLN A 214 -10.00 28.23 -3.43
N VAL A 215 -10.82 27.36 -2.83
CA VAL A 215 -12.25 27.60 -2.65
C VAL A 215 -12.43 28.65 -1.55
N SER A 216 -13.28 29.65 -1.80
CA SER A 216 -13.61 30.66 -0.79
C SER A 216 -14.37 30.03 0.39
N GLU A 217 -14.28 30.64 1.57
CA GLU A 217 -14.94 30.12 2.77
C GLU A 217 -16.47 30.02 2.60
N GLU A 218 -17.07 30.93 1.85
CA GLU A 218 -18.50 30.96 1.52
C GLU A 218 -18.97 29.76 0.70
N HIS A 219 -18.08 29.16 -0.09
CA HIS A 219 -18.36 28.01 -0.95
C HIS A 219 -17.71 26.71 -0.43
N SER A 220 -17.08 26.77 0.74
CA SER A 220 -16.39 25.64 1.37
C SER A 220 -17.39 24.74 2.10
N ILE A 221 -17.58 23.54 1.57
CA ILE A 221 -18.42 22.51 2.18
C ILE A 221 -17.79 22.03 3.49
N SER A 222 -16.46 22.00 3.60
CA SER A 222 -15.82 21.64 4.88
C SER A 222 -16.13 22.62 6.02
N MET A 223 -16.46 23.89 5.70
CA MET A 223 -16.85 24.90 6.68
C MET A 223 -18.36 24.96 6.96
N ASP A 224 -19.18 24.44 6.05
CA ASP A 224 -20.64 24.41 6.19
C ASP A 224 -21.09 23.73 7.51
N SER A 225 -22.04 24.38 8.17
CA SER A 225 -22.63 23.92 9.44
C SER A 225 -23.41 22.62 9.25
N PHE A 226 -24.13 22.49 8.13
CA PHE A 226 -24.89 21.27 7.85
C PHE A 226 -23.97 20.07 7.61
N TRP A 227 -22.90 20.26 6.84
CA TRP A 227 -21.86 19.24 6.68
C TRP A 227 -21.23 18.82 8.02
N LYS A 228 -20.81 19.77 8.86
CA LYS A 228 -20.23 19.47 10.18
C LYS A 228 -21.20 18.70 11.08
N SER A 229 -22.46 19.10 11.10
CA SER A 229 -23.53 18.42 11.83
C SER A 229 -23.73 16.99 11.34
N THR A 230 -23.72 16.78 10.02
CA THR A 230 -23.85 15.46 9.39
C THR A 230 -22.68 14.53 9.76
N VAL A 231 -21.45 15.03 9.69
CA VAL A 231 -20.25 14.27 10.09
C VAL A 231 -20.30 13.91 11.58
N ALA A 232 -20.77 14.83 12.43
CA ALA A 232 -20.97 14.57 13.86
C ALA A 232 -22.04 13.49 14.09
N ALA A 233 -23.18 13.57 13.39
CA ALA A 233 -24.24 12.57 13.47
C ALA A 233 -23.76 11.18 13.05
N TRP A 234 -22.96 11.07 11.97
CA TRP A 234 -22.34 9.81 11.57
C TRP A 234 -21.41 9.24 12.64
N LYS A 235 -20.61 10.09 13.29
CA LYS A 235 -19.76 9.63 14.40
C LYS A 235 -20.60 9.08 15.55
N THR A 236 -21.61 9.82 15.97
CA THR A 236 -22.49 9.40 17.07
C THR A 236 -23.18 8.08 16.75
N ALA A 237 -23.67 7.90 15.52
CA ALA A 237 -24.28 6.63 15.08
C ALA A 237 -23.27 5.46 15.07
N LEU A 238 -22.00 5.72 14.71
CA LEU A 238 -20.94 4.70 14.73
C LEU A 238 -20.41 4.41 16.14
N GLU A 239 -20.61 5.32 17.08
CA GLU A 239 -20.27 5.15 18.49
C GLU A 239 -21.40 4.46 19.26
N SER A 240 -22.66 4.67 18.88
CA SER A 240 -23.81 4.00 19.48
C SER A 240 -23.75 2.49 19.25
N GLY A 241 -23.47 1.74 20.31
CA GLY A 241 -23.34 0.28 20.29
C GLY A 241 -21.93 -0.25 20.03
N ALA A 242 -20.91 0.62 19.93
CA ALA A 242 -19.54 0.16 19.77
C ALA A 242 -18.99 -0.37 21.11
N PRO A 243 -18.29 -1.54 21.13
CA PRO A 243 -17.61 -2.00 22.32
C PRO A 243 -16.55 -0.97 22.77
N PRO A 244 -16.26 -0.88 24.08
CA PRO A 244 -15.28 0.05 24.60
C PRO A 244 -13.94 -0.12 23.87
N LYS A 245 -13.21 0.98 23.67
CA LYS A 245 -11.87 0.95 23.05
C LYS A 245 -10.92 0.22 24.01
N VAL A 246 -10.82 -1.10 23.88
CA VAL A 246 -9.80 -1.90 24.55
C VAL A 246 -8.59 -1.96 23.64
N GLN A 247 -7.42 -1.65 24.18
CA GLN A 247 -6.18 -1.92 23.48
C GLN A 247 -6.10 -3.44 23.26
N ALA A 248 -6.00 -3.88 22.00
CA ALA A 248 -5.89 -5.30 21.70
C ALA A 248 -4.73 -5.89 22.52
N GLU A 249 -5.01 -6.97 23.26
CA GLU A 249 -4.01 -7.66 24.04
C GLU A 249 -2.90 -8.13 23.09
N ALA A 250 -1.65 -7.82 23.44
CA ALA A 250 -0.53 -8.11 22.55
C ALA A 250 -0.33 -9.62 22.47
N THR A 251 -0.86 -10.24 21.41
CA THR A 251 -0.60 -11.65 21.14
C THR A 251 0.91 -11.83 20.95
N PRO A 252 1.59 -12.67 21.75
CA PRO A 252 3.01 -12.88 21.61
C PRO A 252 3.30 -13.50 20.24
N VAL A 253 4.34 -13.01 19.57
CA VAL A 253 4.73 -13.44 18.21
C VAL A 253 4.94 -14.96 18.13
N SER A 254 5.35 -15.59 19.23
CA SER A 254 5.50 -17.04 19.36
C SER A 254 4.18 -17.81 19.18
N VAL A 255 3.04 -17.26 19.63
CA VAL A 255 1.71 -17.88 19.43
C VAL A 255 1.32 -17.81 17.95
N ILE A 256 1.57 -16.69 17.29
CA ILE A 256 1.29 -16.53 15.85
C ILE A 256 2.12 -17.54 15.05
N ILE A 257 3.43 -17.62 15.30
CA ILE A 257 4.33 -18.56 14.61
C ILE A 257 3.93 -20.01 14.89
N ALA A 258 3.62 -20.36 16.14
CA ALA A 258 3.19 -21.73 16.48
C ALA A 258 1.86 -22.09 15.80
N THR A 259 0.92 -21.15 15.70
CA THR A 259 -0.36 -21.39 15.00
C THR A 259 -0.18 -21.56 13.49
N GLU A 260 0.68 -20.77 12.85
CA GLU A 260 0.99 -20.92 11.43
C GLU A 260 1.66 -22.27 11.15
N LEU A 261 2.67 -22.65 11.94
CA LEU A 261 3.35 -23.93 11.78
C LEU A 261 2.42 -25.12 11.98
N PHE A 262 1.48 -25.04 12.92
CA PHE A 262 0.48 -26.08 13.15
C PHE A 262 -0.54 -26.20 12.00
N VAL A 263 -1.03 -25.08 11.46
CA VAL A 263 -1.98 -25.09 10.32
C VAL A 263 -1.32 -25.67 9.06
N MET A 264 -0.02 -25.48 8.92
CA MET A 264 0.78 -26.03 7.82
C MET A 264 1.18 -27.50 8.01
N ASP A 265 0.95 -28.09 9.19
CA ASP A 265 1.24 -29.50 9.43
C ASP A 265 0.24 -30.40 8.71
N THR A 266 0.75 -31.18 7.75
CA THR A 266 -0.03 -32.14 6.98
C THR A 266 -0.33 -33.42 7.75
N LEU A 267 0.35 -33.67 8.87
CA LEU A 267 0.18 -34.86 9.69
C LEU A 267 -0.99 -34.74 10.69
N GLU A 268 -1.44 -33.52 10.95
CA GLU A 268 -2.58 -33.26 11.82
C GLU A 268 -3.91 -33.36 11.05
N PRO A 269 -4.97 -33.93 11.67
CA PRO A 269 -6.26 -34.12 11.02
C PRO A 269 -6.86 -32.81 10.50
N HIS A 270 -7.36 -32.83 9.27
CA HIS A 270 -7.94 -31.67 8.61
C HIS A 270 -9.07 -30.99 9.41
N PHE A 271 -9.78 -31.72 10.28
CA PHE A 271 -10.88 -31.19 11.08
C PHE A 271 -10.43 -30.30 12.26
N LEU A 272 -9.16 -30.33 12.66
CA LEU A 272 -8.61 -29.46 13.72
C LEU A 272 -8.16 -28.08 13.21
N ARG A 273 -7.91 -27.96 11.90
CA ARG A 273 -7.45 -26.72 11.26
C ARG A 273 -8.48 -25.56 11.30
N PRO A 274 -9.80 -25.80 11.15
CA PRO A 274 -10.81 -24.76 11.28
C PRO A 274 -10.89 -24.14 12.68
N LEU A 275 -10.66 -24.92 13.74
CA LEU A 275 -10.65 -24.42 15.12
C LEU A 275 -9.53 -23.40 15.33
N HIS A 276 -8.37 -23.60 14.70
CA HIS A 276 -7.25 -22.66 14.75
C HIS A 276 -7.42 -21.45 13.80
N GLY A 277 -8.06 -21.64 12.64
CA GLY A 277 -8.48 -20.52 11.78
C GLY A 277 -9.47 -19.58 12.48
N SER A 278 -10.28 -20.10 13.39
CA SER A 278 -11.21 -19.32 14.23
C SER A 278 -10.47 -18.41 15.22
N ILE A 279 -9.35 -18.87 15.78
CA ILE A 279 -8.45 -18.09 16.65
C ILE A 279 -7.89 -16.88 15.88
N TRP A 280 -7.53 -17.05 14.61
CA TRP A 280 -7.11 -15.94 13.75
C TRP A 280 -8.22 -14.89 13.52
N SER A 281 -9.48 -15.32 13.43
CA SER A 281 -10.63 -14.39 13.33
C SER A 281 -10.88 -13.59 14.61
N CYS A 282 -10.38 -14.07 15.75
CA CYS A 282 -10.49 -13.42 17.06
C CYS A 282 -9.27 -12.54 17.39
N ILE A 283 -8.11 -12.80 16.81
CA ILE A 283 -6.86 -12.05 17.01
C ILE A 283 -6.71 -10.89 16.00
N GLY A 284 -7.43 -10.94 14.87
CA GLY A 284 -7.48 -9.82 13.93
C GLY A 284 -8.18 -8.59 14.52
N PRO A 285 -7.74 -7.36 14.20
CA PRO A 285 -8.43 -6.15 14.65
C PRO A 285 -9.84 -6.14 14.05
N ARG A 286 -10.87 -6.25 14.90
CA ARG A 286 -12.26 -5.89 14.55
C ARG A 286 -12.43 -4.37 14.54
#